data_AF-A0A846CQN0-F1
#
_entry.id   AF-A0A846CQN0-F1
#
_cell.length_a   1.000
_cell.length_b   1.000
_cell.length_c   1.000
_cell.angle_alpha   90.00
_cell.angle_beta   90.00
_cell.angle_gamma   90.00
#
_symmetry.space_group_name_H-M   'P 1'
#
loop_
_entity.id
_entity.type
_entity.pdbx_description
1 polymer ?
#
loop_
_entity_poly.entity_id
_entity_poly.type
_entity_poly.pdbx_seq_one_letter_code
_entity_poly.pdbx_strand_id
1 'polypeptide(L)'
;MIPKININNFIEIDINSIIVTGVEIVFIICLFVAIKFVFGRAYKQLIQVSSVKKKKKEVEFIYQNTQILLTVSCLLLCLLVAGINGWLIYQGKNLIEYQTSLIKNISFDYLLVIGIRVLKILGILILTKWSIPYIKRFITWLTEWAKNVDNITANDASIEKLFEFFKSHFNNMIWLLYVAISAQIMVFPEVIVKYLYISLQVYIIIIMGLLFTKANTTVIETVDAVSKKYSDQRNIVRIYNRLRKLIPLAQRCLEYTIYITTATLVVQKIDFIANLAPYGPLSLQIIGIIFMSRVVQEIGQLLLEEVLLREGDTDDLSRLCRDKS
;
A
#
# COMPACT_ATOMS: atom_id res chain seq x y z
N MET A 1 28.35 44.50 -15.45
CA MET A 1 29.34 45.06 -14.51
C MET A 1 30.05 43.87 -13.87
N ILE A 2 31.25 43.54 -14.36
CA ILE A 2 32.03 42.39 -13.87
C ILE A 2 32.65 42.80 -12.54
N PRO A 3 32.43 42.07 -11.43
CA PRO A 3 33.03 42.44 -10.15
C PRO A 3 34.55 42.29 -10.28
N LYS A 4 35.29 43.37 -10.01
CA LYS A 4 36.75 43.34 -9.86
C LYS A 4 37.08 42.44 -8.68
N ILE A 5 37.59 41.25 -8.96
CA ILE A 5 38.11 40.31 -7.96
C ILE A 5 39.41 40.93 -7.43
N ASN A 6 39.37 41.43 -6.20
CA ASN A 6 40.53 41.98 -5.51
C ASN A 6 41.36 40.81 -4.93
N ILE A 7 42.46 40.48 -5.59
CA ILE A 7 43.30 39.31 -5.30
C ILE A 7 43.96 39.40 -3.91
N ASN A 8 44.12 40.61 -3.35
CA ASN A 8 44.68 40.80 -2.02
C ASN A 8 43.72 40.39 -0.88
N ASN A 9 42.40 40.38 -1.11
CA ASN A 9 41.42 39.81 -0.16
C ASN A 9 41.33 38.28 -0.24
N PHE A 10 41.99 37.67 -1.23
CA PHE A 10 41.99 36.21 -1.46
C PHE A 10 43.13 35.49 -0.69
N ILE A 11 44.13 36.23 -0.19
CA ILE A 11 45.29 35.68 0.52
C ILE A 11 45.07 35.73 2.03
N GLU A 12 44.24 36.65 2.51
CA GLU A 12 43.68 36.63 3.86
C GLU A 12 42.45 35.70 3.90
N ILE A 13 42.59 34.49 3.36
CA ILE A 13 41.72 33.39 3.77
C ILE A 13 42.05 33.21 5.24
N ASP A 14 41.18 33.76 6.08
CA ASP A 14 41.27 33.76 7.52
C ASP A 14 41.61 32.33 7.97
N ILE A 15 42.87 32.08 8.36
CA ILE A 15 43.40 30.73 8.67
C ILE A 15 42.49 30.06 9.72
N ASN A 16 41.88 30.88 10.57
CA ASN A 16 40.87 30.50 11.54
C ASN A 16 39.61 29.88 10.90
N SER A 17 39.14 30.38 9.76
CA SER A 17 37.97 29.85 9.03
C SER A 17 38.22 28.45 8.44
N ILE A 18 39.45 28.19 7.96
CA ILE A 18 39.86 26.85 7.51
C ILE A 18 39.96 25.90 8.72
N ILE A 19 40.59 26.34 9.80
CA ILE A 19 40.73 25.54 11.03
C ILE A 19 39.36 25.18 11.61
N VAL A 20 38.44 26.14 11.68
CA VAL A 20 37.08 25.95 12.19
C VAL A 20 36.29 24.93 11.34
N THR A 21 36.37 25.03 10.02
CA THR A 21 35.75 24.04 9.12
C THR A 21 36.36 22.65 9.31
N GLY A 22 37.69 22.58 9.51
CA GLY A 22 38.37 21.33 9.83
C GLY A 22 37.89 20.71 11.14
N VAL A 23 37.75 21.52 12.20
CA VAL A 23 37.25 21.07 13.51
C VAL A 23 35.81 20.57 13.42
N GLU A 24 34.95 21.24 12.67
CA GLU A 24 33.54 20.82 12.47
C GLU A 24 33.45 19.47 11.75
N ILE A 25 34.24 19.28 10.70
CA ILE A 25 34.32 18.00 9.98
C ILE A 25 34.85 16.89 10.91
N VAL A 26 35.90 17.17 11.69
CA VAL A 26 36.44 16.22 12.67
C VAL A 26 35.39 15.86 13.73
N PHE A 27 34.62 16.84 14.21
CA PHE A 27 33.54 16.61 15.17
C PHE A 27 32.43 15.73 14.61
N ILE A 28 31.98 15.98 13.37
CA ILE A 28 31.00 15.13 12.67
C ILE A 28 31.52 13.70 12.52
N ILE A 29 32.77 13.54 12.11
CA ILE A 29 33.41 12.23 11.98
C ILE A 29 33.44 11.52 13.34
N CYS A 30 33.88 12.20 14.41
CA CYS A 30 33.90 11.65 15.76
C CYS A 30 32.51 11.21 16.24
N LEU A 31 31.48 12.03 16.00
CA LEU A 31 30.10 11.73 16.38
C LEU A 31 29.58 10.49 15.63
N PHE A 32 29.81 10.40 14.32
CA PHE A 32 29.44 9.23 13.53
C PHE A 32 30.21 7.97 13.97
N VAL A 33 31.50 8.09 14.30
CA VAL A 33 32.30 6.97 14.83
C VAL A 33 31.74 6.49 16.17
N ALA A 34 31.37 7.40 17.07
CA ALA A 34 30.74 7.07 18.35
C ALA A 34 29.40 6.32 18.15
N ILE A 35 28.56 6.78 17.20
CA ILE A 35 27.32 6.10 16.85
C ILE A 35 27.61 4.70 16.30
N LYS A 36 28.58 4.53 15.37
CA LYS A 36 28.98 3.21 14.85
C LYS A 36 29.44 2.29 15.97
N PHE A 37 30.18 2.81 16.94
CA PHE A 37 30.67 2.05 18.08
C PHE A 37 29.52 1.55 18.97
N VAL A 38 28.56 2.42 19.31
CA VAL A 38 27.38 2.05 20.09
C VAL A 38 26.54 0.99 19.35
N PHE A 39 26.30 1.19 18.06
CA PHE A 39 25.59 0.21 17.23
C PHE A 39 26.32 -1.14 17.14
N GLY A 40 27.65 -1.12 17.03
CA GLY A 40 28.47 -2.33 17.03
C GLY A 40 28.39 -3.09 18.36
N ARG A 41 28.33 -2.37 19.48
CA ARG A 41 28.14 -2.96 20.81
C ARG A 41 26.74 -3.55 20.98
N ALA A 42 25.70 -2.83 20.58
CA ALA A 42 24.32 -3.30 20.60
C ALA A 42 24.14 -4.56 19.72
N TYR A 43 24.75 -4.58 18.53
CA TYR A 43 24.74 -5.74 17.64
C TYR A 43 25.38 -6.98 18.26
N LYS A 44 26.54 -6.83 18.92
CA LYS A 44 27.21 -7.94 19.63
C LYS A 44 26.33 -8.53 20.73
N GLN A 45 25.60 -7.69 21.47
CA GLN A 45 24.65 -8.14 22.49
C GLN A 45 23.42 -8.83 21.89
N LEU A 46 22.89 -8.30 20.78
CA LEU A 46 21.74 -8.88 20.07
C LEU A 46 22.01 -10.28 19.52
N ILE A 47 23.23 -10.57 19.04
CA ILE A 47 23.60 -11.90 18.52
C ILE A 47 23.74 -12.97 19.61
N GLN A 48 23.95 -12.57 20.87
CA GLN A 48 24.01 -13.51 21.99
C GLN A 48 22.63 -14.11 22.33
N VAL A 49 21.54 -13.50 21.85
CA VAL A 49 20.17 -13.98 22.09
C VAL A 49 19.84 -15.16 21.16
N SER A 50 19.36 -16.27 21.73
CA SER A 50 19.12 -17.54 21.01
C SER A 50 18.15 -17.42 19.82
N SER A 51 17.13 -16.56 19.93
CA SER A 51 16.17 -16.30 18.85
C SER A 51 16.77 -15.55 17.65
N VAL A 52 17.78 -14.70 17.89
CA VAL A 52 18.47 -13.92 16.85
C VAL A 52 19.57 -14.76 16.18
N LYS A 53 20.19 -15.67 16.93
CA LYS A 53 21.19 -16.63 16.43
C LYS A 53 20.65 -17.49 15.27
N LYS A 54 19.35 -17.85 15.29
CA LYS A 54 18.68 -18.58 14.19
C LYS A 54 18.59 -17.78 12.88
N LYS A 55 18.66 -16.44 12.94
CA LYS A 55 18.56 -15.53 11.79
C LYS A 55 19.86 -14.75 11.54
N LYS A 56 21.01 -15.29 11.97
CA LYS A 56 22.31 -14.60 11.97
C LYS A 56 22.65 -13.93 10.62
N LYS A 57 22.45 -14.64 9.49
CA LYS A 57 22.73 -14.11 8.15
C LYS A 57 21.89 -12.88 7.78
N GLU A 58 20.60 -12.88 8.12
CA GLU A 58 19.68 -11.78 7.82
C GLU A 58 20.00 -10.54 8.67
N VAL A 59 20.38 -10.76 9.93
CA VAL A 59 20.76 -9.71 10.88
C VAL A 59 22.13 -9.11 10.55
N GLU A 60 23.07 -9.94 10.08
CA GLU A 60 24.38 -9.49 9.59
C GLU A 60 24.26 -8.65 8.31
N PHE A 61 23.39 -9.04 7.37
CA PHE A 61 23.10 -8.24 6.18
C PHE A 61 22.50 -6.88 6.54
N ILE A 62 21.54 -6.83 7.48
CA ILE A 62 20.95 -5.57 7.96
C ILE A 62 22.01 -4.69 8.65
N TYR A 63 22.87 -5.28 9.49
CA TYR A 63 23.94 -4.54 10.15
C TYR A 63 24.92 -3.94 9.15
N GLN A 64 25.40 -4.71 8.18
CA GLN A 64 26.32 -4.24 7.14
C GLN A 64 25.69 -3.12 6.31
N ASN A 65 24.45 -3.28 5.87
CA ASN A 65 23.76 -2.26 5.08
C ASN A 65 23.55 -0.96 5.88
N THR A 66 23.24 -1.07 7.17
CA THR A 66 23.13 0.09 8.08
C THR A 66 24.47 0.79 8.27
N GLN A 67 25.57 0.06 8.41
CA GLN A 67 26.92 0.63 8.54
C GLN A 67 27.38 1.32 7.26
N ILE A 68 27.07 0.75 6.09
CA ILE A 68 27.35 1.37 4.78
C ILE A 68 26.55 2.67 4.66
N LEU A 69 25.24 2.63 4.92
CA LEU A 69 24.38 3.81 4.85
C LEU A 69 24.83 4.91 5.82
N LEU A 70 25.22 4.56 7.05
CA LEU A 70 25.76 5.52 8.02
C LEU A 70 27.08 6.15 7.52
N THR A 71 27.93 5.38 6.85
CA THR A 71 29.21 5.86 6.30
C THR A 71 28.99 6.78 5.10
N VAL A 72 28.09 6.42 4.19
CA VAL A 72 27.72 7.25 3.03
C VAL A 72 27.06 8.55 3.51
N SER A 73 26.16 8.48 4.49
CA SER A 73 25.54 9.67 5.09
C SER A 73 26.58 10.58 5.74
N CYS A 74 27.58 10.03 6.43
CA CYS A 74 28.67 10.82 7.02
C CYS A 74 29.46 11.56 5.94
N LEU A 75 29.88 10.86 4.88
CA LEU A 75 30.60 11.46 3.75
C LEU A 75 29.80 12.58 3.08
N LEU A 76 28.52 12.34 2.84
CA LEU A 76 27.63 13.29 2.19
C LEU A 76 27.42 14.54 3.06
N LEU A 77 27.32 14.37 4.38
CA LEU A 77 27.18 15.46 5.34
C LEU A 77 28.49 16.26 5.48
N CYS A 78 29.65 15.60 5.46
CA CYS A 78 30.96 16.27 5.41
C CYS A 78 31.13 17.08 4.12
N LEU A 79 30.72 16.54 2.97
CA LEU A 79 30.72 17.25 1.68
C LEU A 79 29.80 18.46 1.69
N LEU A 80 28.60 18.34 2.27
CA LEU A 80 27.66 19.43 2.41
C LEU A 80 28.23 20.56 3.28
N VAL A 81 28.79 20.22 4.44
CA VAL A 81 29.40 21.19 5.36
C VAL A 81 30.61 21.87 4.69
N ALA A 82 31.48 21.10 4.04
CA ALA A 82 32.61 21.65 3.29
C ALA A 82 32.16 22.58 2.14
N GLY A 83 31.10 22.22 1.42
CA GLY A 83 30.56 23.01 0.32
C GLY A 83 29.88 24.30 0.79
N ILE A 84 29.08 24.23 1.85
CA ILE A 84 28.41 25.39 2.45
C ILE A 84 29.46 26.34 3.04
N ASN A 85 30.40 25.83 3.83
CA ASN A 85 31.46 26.64 4.43
C ASN A 85 32.39 27.22 3.36
N GLY A 86 32.73 26.46 2.31
CA GLY A 86 33.49 26.95 1.17
C GLY A 86 32.79 28.07 0.40
N TRP A 87 31.46 27.97 0.22
CA TRP A 87 30.67 29.03 -0.41
C TRP A 87 30.58 30.29 0.48
N LEU A 88 30.46 30.13 1.79
CA LEU A 88 30.46 31.23 2.76
C LEU A 88 31.81 31.98 2.79
N ILE A 89 32.92 31.25 2.70
CA ILE A 89 34.28 31.82 2.54
C ILE A 89 34.37 32.60 1.23
N TYR A 90 33.82 32.06 0.14
CA TYR A 90 33.80 32.73 -1.16
C TYR A 90 33.00 34.05 -1.15
N GLN A 91 31.99 34.17 -0.28
CA GLN A 91 31.23 35.42 -0.08
C GLN A 91 31.92 36.42 0.87
N GLY A 92 33.07 36.08 1.47
CA GLY A 92 33.79 36.95 2.40
C GLY A 92 33.08 37.17 3.74
N LYS A 93 32.21 36.25 4.16
CA LYS A 93 31.51 36.31 5.46
C LYS A 93 32.32 35.63 6.56
N ASN A 94 32.36 36.22 7.76
CA ASN A 94 33.00 35.61 8.92
C ASN A 94 32.26 34.34 9.37
N LEU A 95 32.87 33.18 9.10
CA LEU A 95 32.37 31.86 9.51
C LEU A 95 32.17 31.75 11.01
N ILE A 96 33.06 32.34 11.80
CA ILE A 96 32.98 32.32 13.25
C ILE A 96 31.72 33.01 13.73
N GLU A 97 31.36 34.18 13.18
CA GLU A 97 30.16 34.91 13.60
C GLU A 97 28.88 34.16 13.21
N TYR A 98 28.86 33.58 12.01
CA TYR A 98 27.76 32.75 11.51
C TYR A 98 27.57 31.46 12.34
N GLN A 99 28.66 30.72 12.62
CA GLN A 99 28.61 29.51 13.44
C GLN A 99 28.33 29.82 14.90
N THR A 100 28.87 30.90 15.46
CA THR A 100 28.55 31.32 16.83
C THR A 100 27.07 31.68 16.94
N SER A 101 26.46 32.27 15.90
CA SER A 101 25.01 32.51 15.85
C SER A 101 24.18 31.21 15.75
N LEU A 102 24.68 30.19 15.04
CA LEU A 102 24.03 28.87 14.95
C LEU A 102 24.16 28.07 16.24
N ILE A 103 25.36 28.00 16.82
CA ILE A 103 25.67 27.27 18.06
C ILE A 103 24.93 27.91 19.25
N LYS A 104 24.86 29.24 19.30
CA LYS A 104 24.13 29.97 20.35
C LYS A 104 22.61 29.81 20.21
N ASN A 105 22.11 29.38 19.04
CA ASN A 105 20.71 29.03 18.79
C ASN A 105 20.41 27.52 18.90
N ILE A 106 21.43 26.64 18.95
CA ILE A 106 21.23 25.21 19.20
C ILE A 106 21.14 25.02 20.73
N SER A 107 19.92 25.25 21.26
CA SER A 107 19.61 24.91 22.65
C SER A 107 19.73 23.39 22.86
N PHE A 108 20.16 22.97 24.05
CA PHE A 108 20.10 21.58 24.49
C PHE A 108 18.67 21.00 24.35
N ASP A 109 17.64 21.86 24.46
CA ASP A 109 16.25 21.49 24.21
C ASP A 109 16.02 21.01 22.78
N TYR A 110 16.70 21.58 21.78
CA TYR A 110 16.57 21.17 20.39
C TYR A 110 17.12 19.74 20.18
N LEU A 111 18.26 19.43 20.82
CA LEU A 111 18.84 18.08 20.79
C LEU A 111 17.96 17.06 21.52
N LEU A 112 17.40 17.42 22.68
CA LEU A 112 16.45 16.57 23.39
C LEU A 112 15.20 16.29 22.54
N VAL A 113 14.66 17.31 21.87
CA VAL A 113 13.50 17.16 20.98
C VAL A 113 13.81 16.23 19.81
N ILE A 114 14.98 16.35 19.17
CA ILE A 114 15.41 15.42 18.11
C ILE A 114 15.54 14.00 18.67
N GLY A 115 16.19 13.83 19.83
CA GLY A 115 16.34 12.53 20.49
C GLY A 115 15.00 11.86 20.78
N ILE A 116 14.04 12.60 21.32
CA ILE A 116 12.68 12.10 21.59
C ILE A 116 11.97 11.71 20.28
N ARG A 117 12.13 12.47 19.20
CA ARG A 117 11.53 12.14 17.90
C ARG A 117 12.13 10.85 17.32
N VAL A 118 13.44 10.69 17.36
CA VAL A 118 14.12 9.46 16.93
C VAL A 118 13.66 8.27 17.76
N LEU A 119 13.53 8.44 19.08
CA LEU A 119 13.03 7.40 19.98
C LEU A 119 11.58 7.00 19.64
N LYS A 120 10.71 7.97 19.34
CA LYS A 120 9.33 7.69 18.90
C LYS A 120 9.30 6.90 17.59
N ILE A 121 10.10 7.27 16.60
CA ILE A 121 10.19 6.56 15.31
C ILE A 121 10.66 5.11 15.53
N LEU A 122 11.68 4.91 16.37
CA LEU A 122 12.15 3.57 16.75
C LEU A 122 11.06 2.76 17.47
N GLY A 123 10.31 3.39 18.38
CA GLY A 123 9.18 2.75 19.06
C GLY A 123 8.12 2.26 18.08
N ILE A 124 7.74 3.09 17.11
CA ILE A 124 6.78 2.72 16.06
C ILE A 124 7.33 1.62 15.17
N LEU A 125 8.63 1.63 14.83
CA LEU A 125 9.26 0.56 14.05
C LEU A 125 9.16 -0.80 14.75
N ILE A 126 9.43 -0.82 16.06
CA ILE A 126 9.30 -2.04 16.87
C ILE A 126 7.85 -2.52 16.89
N LEU A 127 6.90 -1.60 17.13
CA LEU A 127 5.46 -1.90 17.13
C LEU A 127 5.00 -2.46 15.77
N THR A 128 5.48 -1.86 14.68
CA THR A 128 5.21 -2.26 13.29
C THR A 128 5.72 -3.67 13.02
N LYS A 129 6.96 -3.99 13.41
CA LYS A 129 7.49 -5.34 13.25
C LYS A 129 6.79 -6.37 14.12
N TRP A 130 6.40 -5.97 15.33
CA TRP A 130 5.71 -6.84 16.26
C TRP A 130 4.30 -7.16 15.79
N SER A 131 3.58 -6.22 15.17
CA SER A 131 2.20 -6.42 14.71
C SER A 131 2.06 -7.36 13.50
N ILE A 132 3.02 -7.35 12.57
CA ILE A 132 3.01 -8.18 11.34
C ILE A 132 2.71 -9.67 11.61
N PRO A 133 3.40 -10.39 12.52
CA PRO A 133 3.12 -11.80 12.77
C PRO A 133 1.73 -12.05 13.36
N TYR A 134 1.22 -11.17 14.24
CA TYR A 134 -0.14 -11.32 14.78
C TYR A 134 -1.19 -11.17 13.69
N ILE A 135 -1.01 -10.18 12.81
CA ILE A 135 -1.95 -9.94 11.71
C ILE A 135 -1.91 -11.09 10.72
N LYS A 136 -0.71 -11.59 10.37
CA LYS A 136 -0.58 -12.77 9.50
C LYS A 136 -1.27 -14.00 10.10
N ARG A 137 -1.17 -14.19 11.42
CA ARG A 137 -1.85 -15.28 12.12
C ARG A 137 -3.36 -15.10 12.12
N PHE A 138 -3.84 -13.88 12.37
CA PHE A 138 -5.27 -13.55 12.34
C PHE A 138 -5.87 -13.78 10.95
N ILE A 139 -5.17 -13.37 9.88
CA ILE A 139 -5.61 -13.62 8.50
C ILE A 139 -5.67 -15.12 8.21
N THR A 140 -4.66 -15.90 8.61
CA THR A 140 -4.68 -17.36 8.41
C THR A 140 -5.83 -18.02 9.18
N TRP A 141 -6.10 -17.59 10.40
CA TRP A 141 -7.26 -18.04 11.17
C TRP A 141 -8.59 -17.70 10.45
N LEU A 142 -8.72 -16.51 9.87
CA LEU A 142 -9.89 -16.14 9.07
C LEU A 142 -10.04 -17.01 7.81
N THR A 143 -8.93 -17.37 7.16
CA THR A 143 -8.94 -18.27 5.99
C THR A 143 -9.46 -19.65 6.37
N GLU A 144 -8.98 -20.23 7.47
CA GLU A 144 -9.44 -21.54 7.97
C GLU A 144 -10.91 -21.49 8.39
N TRP A 145 -11.32 -20.41 9.07
CA TRP A 145 -12.72 -20.19 9.43
C TRP A 145 -13.61 -20.11 8.18
N ALA A 146 -13.23 -19.31 7.17
CA ALA A 146 -14.00 -19.15 5.94
C ALA A 146 -14.16 -20.47 5.17
N LYS A 147 -13.09 -21.28 5.06
CA LYS A 147 -13.13 -22.61 4.43
C LYS A 147 -14.09 -23.57 5.17
N ASN A 148 -14.07 -23.53 6.50
CA ASN A 148 -14.91 -24.42 7.32
C ASN A 148 -16.40 -24.04 7.32
N VAL A 149 -16.75 -22.78 7.07
CA VAL A 149 -18.15 -22.33 7.03
C VAL A 149 -18.89 -22.89 5.81
N ASP A 150 -18.24 -22.99 4.66
CA ASP A 150 -18.93 -23.34 3.41
C ASP A 150 -19.06 -24.84 3.15
N ASN A 151 -18.27 -25.72 3.80
CA ASN A 151 -18.32 -27.19 3.63
C ASN A 151 -18.29 -27.68 2.15
N ILE A 152 -17.91 -26.80 1.22
CA ILE A 152 -17.86 -26.99 -0.23
C ILE A 152 -16.42 -26.78 -0.65
N THR A 153 -15.68 -27.88 -0.68
CA THR A 153 -14.25 -27.93 -1.01
C THR A 153 -13.91 -27.39 -2.40
N ALA A 154 -14.90 -27.24 -3.28
CA ALA A 154 -14.73 -26.70 -4.63
C ALA A 154 -14.26 -25.23 -4.65
N ASN A 155 -14.52 -24.46 -3.59
CA ASN A 155 -14.20 -23.03 -3.51
C ASN A 155 -12.96 -22.72 -2.62
N ASP A 156 -12.41 -23.70 -1.93
CA ASP A 156 -11.31 -23.52 -0.97
C ASP A 156 -10.08 -22.86 -1.61
N ALA A 157 -9.78 -23.20 -2.86
CA ALA A 157 -8.66 -22.64 -3.62
C ALA A 157 -8.85 -21.15 -3.94
N SER A 158 -10.07 -20.71 -4.19
CA SER A 158 -10.39 -19.32 -4.50
C SER A 158 -10.41 -18.45 -3.25
N ILE A 159 -10.93 -18.98 -2.14
CA ILE A 159 -10.84 -18.37 -0.80
C ILE A 159 -9.36 -18.18 -0.42
N GLU A 160 -8.55 -19.21 -0.54
CA GLU A 160 -7.13 -19.16 -0.18
C GLU A 160 -6.37 -18.10 -1.00
N LYS A 161 -6.56 -18.07 -2.32
CA LYS A 161 -5.96 -17.04 -3.19
C LYS A 161 -6.37 -15.62 -2.80
N LEU A 162 -7.61 -15.40 -2.35
CA LEU A 162 -8.08 -14.10 -1.88
C LEU A 162 -7.35 -13.66 -0.61
N PHE A 163 -7.30 -14.54 0.39
CA PHE A 163 -6.65 -14.23 1.66
C PHE A 163 -5.13 -14.13 1.56
N GLU A 164 -4.49 -14.93 0.70
CA GLU A 164 -3.07 -14.80 0.39
C GLU A 164 -2.75 -13.45 -0.26
N PHE A 165 -3.58 -13.04 -1.23
CA PHE A 165 -3.47 -11.71 -1.85
C PHE A 165 -3.57 -10.61 -0.80
N PHE A 166 -4.59 -10.66 0.08
CA PHE A 166 -4.74 -9.70 1.17
C PHE A 166 -3.53 -9.68 2.10
N LYS A 167 -3.06 -10.86 2.54
CA LYS A 167 -1.91 -11.03 3.43
C LYS A 167 -0.62 -10.44 2.85
N SER A 168 -0.39 -10.61 1.55
CA SER A 168 0.77 -10.07 0.85
C SER A 168 0.75 -8.53 0.83
N HIS A 169 -0.39 -7.94 0.45
CA HIS A 169 -0.51 -6.49 0.34
C HIS A 169 -0.62 -5.76 1.67
N PHE A 170 -1.12 -6.43 2.72
CA PHE A 170 -1.23 -5.85 4.06
C PHE A 170 0.13 -5.46 4.65
N ASN A 171 1.17 -6.28 4.41
CA ASN A 171 2.53 -5.95 4.86
C ASN A 171 3.02 -4.62 4.25
N ASN A 172 2.75 -4.41 2.96
CA ASN A 172 3.14 -3.17 2.28
C ASN A 172 2.34 -1.97 2.81
N MET A 173 1.06 -2.14 3.15
CA MET A 173 0.26 -1.08 3.80
C MET A 173 0.84 -0.67 5.14
N ILE A 174 1.21 -1.63 5.99
CA ILE A 174 1.84 -1.39 7.28
C ILE A 174 3.15 -0.58 7.10
N TRP A 175 3.99 -0.97 6.15
CA TRP A 175 5.26 -0.27 5.88
C TRP A 175 5.04 1.14 5.35
N LEU A 176 4.11 1.35 4.42
CA LEU A 176 3.77 2.69 3.92
C LEU A 176 3.23 3.58 5.06
N LEU A 177 2.39 3.03 5.93
CA LEU A 177 1.88 3.73 7.11
C LEU A 177 3.01 4.10 8.08
N TYR A 178 3.96 3.20 8.31
CA TYR A 178 5.16 3.50 9.11
C TYR A 178 5.93 4.69 8.55
N VAL A 179 6.16 4.74 7.24
CA VAL A 179 6.87 5.86 6.60
C VAL A 179 6.08 7.16 6.73
N ALA A 180 4.74 7.13 6.57
CA ALA A 180 3.87 8.30 6.73
C ALA A 180 3.95 8.90 8.14
N ILE A 181 3.81 8.05 9.17
CA ILE A 181 3.87 8.49 10.56
C ILE A 181 5.29 8.97 10.91
N SER A 182 6.33 8.29 10.40
CA SER A 182 7.72 8.71 10.63
C SER A 182 8.00 10.08 10.02
N ALA A 183 7.49 10.35 8.81
CA ALA A 183 7.64 11.64 8.15
C ALA A 183 6.95 12.77 8.94
N GLN A 184 5.78 12.50 9.51
CA GLN A 184 5.07 13.45 10.37
C GLN A 184 5.87 13.77 11.66
N ILE A 185 6.43 12.74 12.31
CA ILE A 185 7.20 12.91 13.56
C ILE A 185 8.52 13.66 13.32
N MET A 186 9.14 13.46 12.16
CA MET A 186 10.38 14.14 11.78
C MET A 186 10.15 15.62 11.41
N VAL A 187 8.89 16.06 11.31
CA VAL A 187 8.50 17.42 10.92
C VAL A 187 9.03 17.76 9.53
N PHE A 188 8.82 16.85 8.57
CA PHE A 188 8.95 17.19 7.17
C PHE A 188 7.93 18.29 6.79
N PRO A 189 8.21 19.08 5.74
CA PRO A 189 7.26 20.02 5.19
C PRO A 189 5.88 19.37 5.00
N GLU A 190 4.81 20.06 5.41
CA GLU A 190 3.44 19.53 5.40
C GLU A 190 3.01 19.02 4.03
N VAL A 191 3.52 19.64 2.96
CA VAL A 191 3.32 19.22 1.57
C VAL A 191 3.76 17.76 1.36
N ILE A 192 4.94 17.38 1.86
CA ILE A 192 5.48 16.02 1.73
C ILE A 192 4.62 15.02 2.50
N VAL A 193 4.25 15.38 3.73
CA VAL A 193 3.41 14.52 4.59
C VAL A 193 2.03 14.33 3.94
N LYS A 194 1.41 15.40 3.43
CA LYS A 194 0.11 15.36 2.73
C LYS A 194 0.15 14.40 1.54
N TYR A 195 1.14 14.53 0.66
CA TYR A 195 1.26 13.65 -0.51
C TYR A 195 1.55 12.20 -0.13
N LEU A 196 2.28 11.94 0.97
CA LEU A 196 2.50 10.58 1.44
C LEU A 196 1.20 9.92 1.91
N TYR A 197 0.34 10.66 2.62
CA TYR A 197 -0.98 10.17 3.02
C TYR A 197 -1.92 9.98 1.83
N ILE A 198 -1.89 10.88 0.84
CA ILE A 198 -2.65 10.70 -0.41
C ILE A 198 -2.20 9.42 -1.13
N SER A 199 -0.88 9.21 -1.24
CA SER A 199 -0.32 8.00 -1.85
C SER A 199 -0.76 6.72 -1.11
N LEU A 200 -0.72 6.75 0.23
CA LEU A 200 -1.22 5.64 1.05
C LEU A 200 -2.72 5.38 0.81
N GLN A 201 -3.56 6.42 0.76
CA GLN A 201 -4.99 6.29 0.51
C GLN A 201 -5.25 5.69 -0.88
N VAL A 202 -4.56 6.20 -1.92
CA VAL A 202 -4.67 5.68 -3.28
C VAL A 202 -4.27 4.20 -3.33
N TYR A 203 -3.17 3.83 -2.70
CA TYR A 203 -2.74 2.44 -2.61
C TYR A 203 -3.80 1.55 -1.94
N ILE A 204 -4.37 2.01 -0.82
CA ILE A 204 -5.44 1.27 -0.12
C ILE A 204 -6.67 1.09 -1.01
N ILE A 205 -7.11 2.15 -1.70
CA ILE A 205 -8.26 2.09 -2.61
C ILE A 205 -8.03 1.06 -3.72
N ILE A 206 -6.84 1.06 -4.35
CA ILE A 206 -6.51 0.12 -5.43
C ILE A 206 -6.52 -1.32 -4.92
N ILE A 207 -5.85 -1.60 -3.80
CA ILE A 207 -5.83 -2.95 -3.23
C ILE A 207 -7.23 -3.41 -2.83
N MET A 208 -8.04 -2.52 -2.25
CA MET A 208 -9.41 -2.84 -1.87
C MET A 208 -10.26 -3.16 -3.11
N GLY A 209 -10.13 -2.38 -4.19
CA GLY A 209 -10.78 -2.66 -5.47
C GLY A 209 -10.40 -4.02 -6.04
N LEU A 210 -9.11 -4.33 -6.08
CA LEU A 210 -8.62 -5.66 -6.51
C LEU A 210 -9.13 -6.79 -5.60
N LEU A 211 -9.19 -6.55 -4.29
CA LEU A 211 -9.72 -7.52 -3.33
C LEU A 211 -11.21 -7.80 -3.59
N PHE A 212 -12.00 -6.76 -3.83
CA PHE A 212 -13.42 -6.90 -4.19
C PHE A 212 -13.60 -7.67 -5.49
N THR A 213 -12.76 -7.47 -6.51
CA THR A 213 -12.86 -8.26 -7.75
C THR A 213 -12.61 -9.75 -7.50
N LYS A 214 -11.61 -10.09 -6.68
CA LYS A 214 -11.33 -11.49 -6.30
C LYS A 214 -12.46 -12.07 -5.46
N ALA A 215 -12.99 -11.31 -4.51
CA ALA A 215 -14.12 -11.69 -3.68
C ALA A 215 -15.37 -12.00 -4.52
N ASN A 216 -15.65 -11.17 -5.52
CA ASN A 216 -16.78 -11.39 -6.42
C ASN A 216 -16.66 -12.73 -7.16
N THR A 217 -15.47 -13.03 -7.71
CA THR A 217 -15.22 -14.33 -8.36
C THR A 217 -15.44 -15.50 -7.39
N THR A 218 -14.90 -15.41 -6.17
CA THR A 218 -15.09 -16.43 -5.12
C THR A 218 -16.57 -16.61 -4.78
N VAL A 219 -17.33 -15.53 -4.58
CA VAL A 219 -18.77 -15.61 -4.26
C VAL A 219 -19.54 -16.26 -5.40
N ILE A 220 -19.28 -15.87 -6.65
CA ILE A 220 -19.95 -16.44 -7.83
C ILE A 220 -19.65 -17.93 -7.98
N GLU A 221 -18.40 -18.35 -7.80
CA GLU A 221 -18.01 -19.77 -7.81
C GLU A 221 -18.69 -20.56 -6.69
N THR A 222 -18.81 -19.97 -5.49
CA THR A 222 -19.54 -20.56 -4.36
C THR A 222 -21.00 -20.77 -4.73
N VAL A 223 -21.66 -19.76 -5.30
CA VAL A 223 -23.06 -19.83 -5.71
C VAL A 223 -23.28 -20.88 -6.82
N ASP A 224 -22.41 -20.96 -7.84
CA ASP A 224 -22.48 -21.99 -8.89
C ASP A 224 -22.31 -23.41 -8.29
N ALA A 225 -21.37 -23.58 -7.35
CA ALA A 225 -21.13 -24.86 -6.69
C ALA A 225 -22.30 -25.29 -5.79
N VAL A 226 -22.85 -24.37 -4.98
CA VAL A 226 -24.05 -24.61 -4.16
C VAL A 226 -25.23 -24.96 -5.06
N SER A 227 -25.49 -24.14 -6.08
CA SER A 227 -26.65 -24.33 -6.95
C SER A 227 -26.59 -25.68 -7.68
N LYS A 228 -25.42 -26.12 -8.14
CA LYS A 228 -25.24 -27.45 -8.73
C LYS A 228 -25.55 -28.59 -7.77
N LYS A 229 -25.21 -28.46 -6.48
CA LYS A 229 -25.47 -29.47 -5.44
C LYS A 229 -26.97 -29.64 -5.15
N TYR A 230 -27.77 -28.57 -5.27
CA TYR A 230 -29.20 -28.56 -4.93
C TYR A 230 -30.14 -28.67 -6.14
N SER A 231 -29.62 -28.66 -7.37
CA SER A 231 -30.45 -28.60 -8.59
C SER A 231 -31.15 -29.92 -8.98
N ASP A 232 -31.20 -30.97 -8.15
CA ASP A 232 -31.67 -32.32 -8.55
C ASP A 232 -33.21 -32.43 -8.78
N GLN A 233 -33.98 -31.34 -8.67
CA GLN A 233 -35.40 -31.29 -9.04
C GLN A 233 -35.58 -30.87 -10.51
N ARG A 234 -36.24 -31.73 -11.29
CA ARG A 234 -36.40 -31.68 -12.76
C ARG A 234 -36.76 -30.31 -13.37
N ASN A 235 -37.48 -29.44 -12.65
CA ASN A 235 -37.84 -28.09 -13.13
C ASN A 235 -36.79 -27.01 -12.83
N ILE A 236 -36.01 -27.16 -11.75
CA ILE A 236 -34.99 -26.18 -11.33
C ILE A 236 -33.76 -26.27 -12.24
N VAL A 237 -33.42 -27.46 -12.74
CA VAL A 237 -32.30 -27.68 -13.68
C VAL A 237 -32.41 -26.82 -14.95
N ARG A 238 -33.62 -26.69 -15.51
CA ARG A 238 -33.85 -25.98 -16.78
C ARG A 238 -33.68 -24.47 -16.61
N ILE A 239 -34.24 -23.92 -15.54
CA ILE A 239 -34.10 -22.51 -15.14
C ILE A 239 -32.64 -22.21 -14.82
N TYR A 240 -32.00 -23.05 -13.99
CA TYR A 240 -30.59 -22.92 -13.63
C TYR A 240 -29.66 -22.95 -14.84
N ASN A 241 -29.81 -23.92 -15.76
CA ASN A 241 -28.94 -24.04 -16.94
C ASN A 241 -29.00 -22.83 -17.89
N ARG A 242 -30.12 -22.10 -17.94
CA ARG A 242 -30.23 -20.84 -18.70
C ARG A 242 -29.66 -19.65 -17.92
N LEU A 243 -30.02 -19.49 -16.65
CA LEU A 243 -29.45 -18.45 -15.79
C LEU A 243 -27.92 -18.57 -15.64
N ARG A 244 -27.39 -19.80 -15.69
CA ARG A 244 -25.96 -20.08 -15.70
C ARG A 244 -25.23 -19.42 -16.86
N LYS A 245 -25.90 -19.19 -18.00
CA LYS A 245 -25.32 -18.44 -19.14
C LYS A 245 -25.13 -16.96 -18.83
N LEU A 246 -25.91 -16.39 -17.90
CA LEU A 246 -25.79 -14.99 -17.47
C LEU A 246 -24.72 -14.79 -16.40
N ILE A 247 -24.35 -15.84 -15.65
CA ILE A 247 -23.31 -15.78 -14.60
C ILE A 247 -21.99 -15.15 -15.11
N PRO A 248 -21.38 -15.60 -16.22
CA PRO A 248 -20.13 -14.99 -16.69
C PRO A 248 -20.30 -13.52 -17.09
N LEU A 249 -21.49 -13.14 -17.60
CA LEU A 249 -21.78 -11.75 -17.97
C LEU A 249 -21.98 -10.87 -16.72
N ALA A 250 -22.66 -11.38 -15.69
CA ALA A 250 -22.80 -10.73 -14.40
C ALA A 250 -21.43 -10.54 -13.71
N GLN A 251 -20.58 -11.56 -13.75
CA GLN A 251 -19.21 -11.50 -13.23
C GLN A 251 -18.43 -10.34 -13.87
N ARG A 252 -18.43 -10.25 -15.20
CA ARG A 252 -17.75 -9.18 -15.92
C ARG A 252 -18.33 -7.80 -15.61
N CYS A 253 -19.66 -7.67 -15.54
CA CYS A 253 -20.30 -6.38 -15.21
C CYS A 253 -19.91 -5.91 -13.79
N LEU A 254 -19.86 -6.83 -12.82
CA LEU A 254 -19.43 -6.53 -11.45
C LEU A 254 -17.94 -6.19 -11.38
N GLU A 255 -17.07 -6.92 -12.09
CA GLU A 255 -15.64 -6.59 -12.22
C GLU A 255 -15.45 -5.16 -12.76
N TYR A 256 -16.13 -4.81 -13.86
CA TYR A 256 -16.06 -3.46 -14.43
C TYR A 256 -16.63 -2.39 -13.49
N THR A 257 -17.72 -2.69 -12.79
CA THR A 257 -18.30 -1.77 -11.80
C THR A 257 -17.31 -1.48 -10.67
N ILE A 258 -16.64 -2.52 -10.17
CA ILE A 258 -15.61 -2.36 -9.14
C ILE A 258 -14.43 -1.56 -9.69
N TYR A 259 -13.96 -1.82 -10.91
CA TYR A 259 -12.86 -1.05 -11.50
C TYR A 259 -13.19 0.41 -11.72
N ILE A 260 -14.37 0.74 -12.26
CA ILE A 260 -14.81 2.12 -12.47
C ILE A 260 -14.95 2.85 -11.13
N THR A 261 -15.54 2.19 -10.13
CA THR A 261 -15.68 2.76 -8.78
C THR A 261 -14.30 3.01 -8.16
N THR A 262 -13.39 2.04 -8.26
CA THR A 262 -12.01 2.17 -7.78
C THR A 262 -11.28 3.32 -8.46
N ALA A 263 -11.35 3.40 -9.79
CA ALA A 263 -10.73 4.49 -10.56
C ALA A 263 -11.32 5.85 -10.18
N THR A 264 -12.64 5.94 -10.03
CA THR A 264 -13.32 7.18 -9.60
C THR A 264 -12.86 7.63 -8.23
N LEU A 265 -12.76 6.71 -7.26
CA LEU A 265 -12.28 7.01 -5.91
C LEU A 265 -10.81 7.46 -5.91
N VAL A 266 -9.94 6.84 -6.72
CA VAL A 266 -8.55 7.27 -6.87
C VAL A 266 -8.47 8.68 -7.46
N VAL A 267 -9.25 8.95 -8.50
CA VAL A 267 -9.32 10.26 -9.16
C VAL A 267 -9.80 11.35 -8.19
N GLN A 268 -10.77 11.06 -7.32
CA GLN A 268 -11.23 11.99 -6.29
C GLN A 268 -10.16 12.35 -5.24
N LYS A 269 -9.14 11.51 -5.05
CA LYS A 269 -8.06 11.77 -4.08
C LYS A 269 -6.93 12.62 -4.65
N ILE A 270 -6.90 12.80 -5.97
CA ILE A 270 -5.86 13.56 -6.66
C ILE A 270 -6.49 14.85 -7.19
N ASP A 271 -6.25 15.97 -6.51
CA ASP A 271 -6.80 17.29 -6.86
C ASP A 271 -6.62 17.64 -8.35
N PHE A 272 -5.50 17.22 -8.96
CA PHE A 272 -5.19 17.45 -10.37
C PHE A 272 -6.15 16.76 -11.36
N ILE A 273 -6.71 15.61 -10.99
CA ILE A 273 -7.53 14.76 -11.86
C ILE A 273 -8.99 14.75 -11.41
N ALA A 274 -9.31 15.34 -10.25
CA ALA A 274 -10.65 15.34 -9.65
C ALA A 274 -11.79 15.76 -10.59
N ASN A 275 -11.52 16.59 -11.60
CA ASN A 275 -12.47 16.98 -12.65
C ASN A 275 -13.00 15.80 -13.48
N LEU A 276 -12.33 14.64 -13.47
CA LEU A 276 -12.80 13.41 -14.14
C LEU A 276 -13.69 12.53 -13.26
N ALA A 277 -13.78 12.79 -11.95
CA ALA A 277 -14.62 12.00 -11.04
C ALA A 277 -16.12 11.95 -11.42
N PRO A 278 -16.74 13.01 -11.99
CA PRO A 278 -18.15 12.98 -12.39
C PRO A 278 -18.49 11.96 -13.49
N TYR A 279 -17.51 11.49 -14.27
CA TYR A 279 -17.73 10.52 -15.36
C TYR A 279 -17.87 9.07 -14.87
N GLY A 280 -17.47 8.79 -13.62
CA GLY A 280 -17.62 7.46 -13.01
C GLY A 280 -19.08 7.00 -12.97
N PRO A 281 -19.99 7.75 -12.30
CA PRO A 281 -21.41 7.40 -12.22
C PRO A 281 -22.10 7.22 -13.58
N LEU A 282 -21.77 8.06 -14.57
CA LEU A 282 -22.29 7.94 -15.94
C LEU A 282 -21.91 6.59 -16.57
N SER A 283 -20.66 6.18 -16.40
CA SER A 283 -20.17 4.90 -16.92
C SER A 283 -20.87 3.71 -16.26
N LEU A 284 -21.13 3.79 -14.95
CA LEU A 284 -21.88 2.77 -14.21
C LEU A 284 -23.33 2.64 -14.69
N GLN A 285 -24.00 3.75 -14.99
CA GLN A 285 -25.37 3.73 -15.52
C GLN A 285 -25.45 3.00 -16.87
N ILE A 286 -24.52 3.26 -17.78
CA ILE A 286 -24.49 2.61 -19.09
C ILE A 286 -24.33 1.09 -18.94
N ILE A 287 -23.40 0.64 -18.09
CA ILE A 287 -23.20 -0.79 -17.82
C ILE A 287 -24.45 -1.41 -17.20
N GLY A 288 -25.08 -0.71 -16.25
CA GLY A 288 -26.33 -1.15 -15.61
C GLY A 288 -27.47 -1.34 -16.61
N ILE A 289 -27.64 -0.42 -17.55
CA ILE A 289 -28.68 -0.51 -18.60
C ILE A 289 -28.42 -1.71 -19.52
N ILE A 290 -27.17 -1.90 -19.97
CA ILE A 290 -26.79 -3.04 -20.84
C ILE A 290 -27.05 -4.37 -20.12
N PHE A 291 -26.67 -4.46 -18.84
CA PHE A 291 -26.88 -5.66 -18.03
C PHE A 291 -28.37 -5.97 -17.88
N MET A 292 -29.19 -4.98 -17.49
CA MET A 292 -30.63 -5.14 -17.31
C MET A 292 -31.32 -5.54 -18.63
N SER A 293 -30.91 -4.97 -19.75
CA SER A 293 -31.46 -5.36 -21.06
C SER A 293 -31.23 -6.84 -21.38
N ARG A 294 -30.04 -7.38 -21.05
CA ARG A 294 -29.73 -8.81 -21.25
C ARG A 294 -30.51 -9.72 -20.31
N VAL A 295 -30.66 -9.31 -19.05
CA VAL A 295 -31.45 -10.06 -18.06
C VAL A 295 -32.92 -10.15 -18.48
N VAL A 296 -33.51 -9.05 -18.93
CA VAL A 296 -34.91 -9.02 -19.41
C VAL A 296 -35.11 -9.91 -20.62
N GLN A 297 -34.16 -9.95 -21.57
CA GLN A 297 -34.23 -10.83 -22.73
C GLN A 297 -34.28 -12.31 -22.35
N GLU A 298 -33.37 -12.74 -21.46
CA GLU A 298 -33.30 -14.16 -21.06
C GLU A 298 -34.53 -14.59 -20.25
N ILE A 299 -35.01 -13.73 -19.34
CA ILE A 299 -36.24 -13.97 -18.55
C ILE A 299 -37.47 -13.99 -19.47
N GLY A 300 -37.55 -13.07 -20.43
CA GLY A 300 -38.64 -13.01 -21.40
C GLY A 300 -38.73 -14.26 -22.26
N GLN A 301 -37.61 -14.78 -22.74
CA GLN A 301 -37.56 -16.05 -23.49
C GLN A 301 -37.96 -17.25 -22.63
N LEU A 302 -37.58 -17.27 -21.35
CA LEU A 302 -38.00 -18.30 -20.40
C LEU A 302 -39.52 -18.30 -20.22
N LEU A 303 -40.12 -17.14 -19.96
CA LEU A 303 -41.56 -17.01 -19.79
C LEU A 303 -42.33 -17.38 -21.07
N LEU A 304 -41.83 -16.97 -22.23
CA LEU A 304 -42.45 -17.29 -23.52
C LEU A 304 -42.47 -18.81 -23.77
N GLU A 305 -41.37 -19.50 -23.48
CA GLU A 305 -41.27 -20.96 -23.63
C GLU A 305 -42.13 -21.70 -22.61
N GLU A 306 -42.22 -21.22 -21.37
CA GLU A 306 -43.11 -21.79 -20.35
C GLU A 306 -44.59 -21.67 -20.76
N VAL A 307 -44.99 -20.51 -21.31
CA VAL A 307 -46.35 -20.28 -21.81
C VAL A 307 -46.64 -21.15 -23.03
N LEU A 308 -45.72 -21.20 -24.00
CA LEU A 308 -45.86 -22.04 -25.21
C LEU A 308 -45.94 -23.53 -24.88
N LEU A 309 -45.13 -24.02 -23.94
CA LEU A 309 -45.17 -25.43 -23.52
C LEU A 309 -46.48 -25.77 -22.79
N ARG A 310 -47.04 -24.81 -22.04
CA ARG A 310 -48.30 -24.99 -21.32
C ARG A 310 -49.52 -25.02 -22.25
N GLU A 311 -49.49 -24.28 -23.36
CA GLU A 311 -50.51 -24.32 -24.41
C GLU A 311 -50.41 -25.58 -25.29
N GLY A 312 -49.21 -26.05 -25.59
CA GLY A 312 -49.01 -27.29 -26.37
C GLY A 312 -49.53 -28.55 -25.66
N ASP A 313 -49.32 -28.64 -24.35
CA ASP A 313 -49.73 -29.81 -23.55
C ASP A 313 -51.26 -29.90 -23.38
N THR A 314 -51.96 -28.76 -23.49
CA THR A 314 -53.43 -28.73 -23.45
C THR A 314 -54.07 -29.15 -24.77
N ASP A 315 -53.50 -28.78 -25.93
CA ASP A 315 -54.04 -29.15 -27.25
C ASP A 315 -53.87 -30.66 -27.54
N ASP A 316 -52.73 -31.25 -27.14
CA ASP A 316 -52.45 -32.69 -27.31
C ASP A 316 -53.34 -33.59 -26.43
N LEU A 317 -53.64 -33.16 -25.20
CA LEU A 317 -54.59 -33.86 -24.31
C LEU A 317 -56.01 -33.86 -24.89
N SER A 318 -56.45 -32.75 -25.49
CA SER A 318 -57.75 -32.70 -26.18
C SER A 318 -57.79 -33.53 -27.46
N ARG A 319 -56.66 -33.73 -28.18
CA ARG A 319 -56.59 -34.63 -29.33
C ARG A 319 -56.62 -36.10 -28.93
N LEU A 320 -55.93 -36.48 -27.87
CA LEU A 320 -55.97 -37.84 -27.31
C LEU A 320 -57.34 -38.24 -26.77
N CYS A 321 -58.13 -37.30 -26.24
CA CYS A 321 -59.51 -37.53 -25.85
C CYS A 321 -60.48 -37.61 -27.05
N ARG A 322 -60.14 -36.98 -28.19
CA ARG A 322 -60.96 -37.02 -29.41
C ARG A 322 -60.77 -38.31 -30.21
N ASP A 323 -59.60 -38.94 -30.14
CA ASP A 323 -59.27 -40.20 -30.85
C ASP A 323 -59.72 -41.46 -30.09
N LYS A 324 -60.23 -41.31 -28.87
CA LYS A 324 -60.77 -42.39 -28.02
C LYS A 324 -62.31 -42.41 -27.92
N SER A 325 -63.00 -41.53 -28.64
CA SER A 325 -64.47 -41.48 -28.74
C SER A 325 -64.94 -42.03 -30.08
#